data_AF-F4KP73-F1
#
_entry.id   AF-F4KP73-F1
#
_cell.length_a   1.000
_cell.length_b   1.000
_cell.length_c   1.000
_cell.angle_alpha   90.00
_cell.angle_beta   90.00
_cell.angle_gamma   90.00
#
_symmetry.space_group_name_H-M   'P 1'
#
loop_
_entity.id
_entity.type
_entity.pdbx_description
1 polymer ?
#
loop_
_entity_poly.entity_id
_entity_poly.type
_entity_poly.pdbx_seq_one_letter_code
_entity_poly.pdbx_strand_id
1 'polypeptide(L)'
;MDRTTEIITVNSIEQIPVLEAIKAIPRERTLKLVFDKSIQAEREVIGQKLKQELDGFQIGIHTIEPEINIVKLITDNEIEQNQNFFEQCAKDYRQLGEELIFKLADKLGITINTDYPLSTFNELKRGKKQAGKLGDWRYYLHGFHCGFENLKTGQNIEVPLVFGLEFGDLDPYFFSSFIKSTPSYRPLPIDIYEDYADGKRINNKMLSLGKFKRIHSNVGNHFGVVVADRQKVKIKTYDEL
;
A
#
# COMPACT_ATOMS: atom_id res chain seq x y z
N MET A 1 13.91 1.01 -5.86
CA MET A 1 14.82 0.13 -6.60
C MET A 1 13.97 -0.49 -7.67
N ASP A 2 14.37 -0.32 -8.92
CA ASP A 2 13.52 -0.71 -10.04
C ASP A 2 13.86 -2.15 -10.44
N ARG A 3 12.85 -2.93 -10.79
CA ARG A 3 13.07 -4.28 -11.30
C ARG A 3 13.72 -4.21 -12.67
N THR A 4 14.59 -5.18 -12.94
CA THR A 4 15.02 -5.46 -14.31
C THR A 4 13.90 -6.19 -15.06
N THR A 5 13.76 -5.95 -16.36
CA THR A 5 12.72 -6.60 -17.18
C THR A 5 13.36 -7.56 -18.16
N GLU A 6 12.93 -8.81 -18.11
CA GLU A 6 13.25 -9.85 -19.08
C GLU A 6 12.06 -10.01 -20.03
N ILE A 7 12.31 -9.92 -21.34
CA ILE A 7 11.26 -9.96 -22.36
C ILE A 7 11.38 -11.26 -23.16
N ILE A 8 10.27 -11.99 -23.25
CA ILE A 8 10.13 -13.15 -24.13
C ILE A 8 9.07 -12.83 -25.18
N THR A 9 9.47 -12.83 -26.45
CA THR A 9 8.53 -12.79 -27.56
C THR A 9 7.96 -14.18 -27.79
N VAL A 10 6.65 -14.32 -27.61
CA VAL A 10 5.91 -15.57 -27.73
C VAL A 10 5.28 -15.60 -29.12
N ASN A 11 5.78 -16.48 -29.98
CA ASN A 11 5.27 -16.75 -31.33
C ASN A 11 4.46 -18.05 -31.37
N SER A 12 4.63 -18.92 -30.37
CA SER A 12 3.82 -20.11 -30.15
C SER A 12 3.70 -20.41 -28.65
N ILE A 13 2.68 -21.16 -28.25
CA ILE A 13 2.37 -21.43 -26.83
C ILE A 13 3.53 -22.18 -26.14
N GLU A 14 4.27 -23.00 -26.88
CA GLU A 14 5.41 -23.78 -26.38
C GLU A 14 6.60 -22.91 -25.95
N GLN A 15 6.64 -21.64 -26.36
CA GLN A 15 7.68 -20.68 -25.96
C GLN A 15 7.41 -20.05 -24.58
N ILE A 16 6.23 -20.29 -24.01
CA ILE A 16 5.90 -19.84 -22.67
C ILE A 16 6.69 -20.69 -21.66
N PRO A 17 7.48 -20.07 -20.77
CA PRO A 17 8.22 -20.84 -19.77
C PRO A 17 7.30 -21.71 -18.93
N VAL A 18 7.75 -22.92 -18.62
CA VAL A 18 7.04 -23.80 -17.68
C VAL A 18 6.96 -23.16 -16.29
N LEU A 19 5.97 -23.54 -15.49
CA LEU A 19 5.68 -22.91 -14.20
C LEU A 19 6.89 -22.92 -13.25
N GLU A 20 7.67 -24.00 -13.25
CA GLU A 20 8.88 -24.18 -12.45
C GLU A 20 9.92 -23.12 -12.79
N ALA A 21 10.09 -22.83 -14.09
CA ALA A 21 11.00 -21.79 -14.55
C ALA A 21 10.51 -20.40 -14.10
N ILE A 22 9.21 -20.12 -14.23
CA ILE A 22 8.63 -18.85 -13.76
C ILE A 22 8.78 -18.71 -12.24
N LYS A 23 8.56 -19.78 -11.46
CA LYS A 23 8.69 -19.79 -10.00
C LYS A 23 10.12 -19.51 -9.52
N ALA A 24 11.11 -19.90 -10.33
CA ALA A 24 12.53 -19.69 -10.07
C ALA A 24 13.00 -18.25 -10.34
N ILE A 25 12.19 -17.42 -11.02
CA ILE A 25 12.55 -16.02 -11.30
C ILE A 25 12.72 -15.26 -9.98
N PRO A 26 13.83 -14.54 -9.81
CA PRO A 26 14.08 -13.79 -8.58
C PRO A 26 13.24 -12.52 -8.54
N ARG A 27 12.98 -11.99 -7.34
CA ARG A 27 12.01 -10.91 -7.14
C ARG A 27 12.39 -9.58 -7.79
N GLU A 28 13.68 -9.34 -8.00
CA GLU A 28 14.23 -8.17 -8.68
C GLU A 28 14.00 -8.18 -10.21
N ARG A 29 13.35 -9.22 -10.74
CA ARG A 29 13.03 -9.37 -12.16
C ARG A 29 11.53 -9.37 -12.42
N THR A 30 11.15 -8.67 -13.48
CA THR A 30 9.85 -8.79 -14.15
C THR A 30 10.03 -9.64 -15.39
N LEU A 31 9.25 -10.71 -15.52
CA LEU A 31 9.12 -11.44 -16.77
C LEU A 31 7.96 -10.84 -17.58
N LYS A 32 8.26 -10.37 -18.78
CA LYS A 32 7.28 -9.85 -19.73
C LYS A 32 7.16 -10.81 -20.91
N LEU A 33 5.98 -11.41 -21.07
CA LEU A 33 5.62 -12.19 -22.23
C LEU A 33 4.94 -11.27 -23.25
N VAL A 34 5.50 -11.11 -24.44
CA VAL A 34 4.93 -10.30 -25.52
C VAL A 34 4.48 -11.24 -26.64
N PHE A 35 3.19 -11.27 -26.90
CA PHE A 35 2.56 -12.20 -27.84
C PHE A 35 2.56 -11.62 -29.25
N ASP A 36 2.98 -12.44 -30.22
CA ASP A 36 2.86 -12.10 -31.64
C ASP A 36 1.39 -12.03 -32.07
N LYS A 37 1.11 -11.31 -33.16
CA LYS A 37 -0.23 -11.14 -33.74
C LYS A 37 -0.96 -12.46 -33.98
N SER A 38 -0.23 -13.50 -34.34
CA SER A 38 -0.79 -14.83 -34.63
C SER A 38 -1.37 -15.53 -33.40
N ILE A 39 -0.90 -15.21 -32.19
CA ILE A 39 -1.29 -15.89 -30.95
C ILE A 39 -1.79 -14.95 -29.85
N GLN A 40 -1.80 -13.63 -30.07
CA GLN A 40 -2.19 -12.64 -29.07
C GLN A 40 -3.60 -12.84 -28.50
N ALA A 41 -4.49 -13.52 -29.23
CA ALA A 41 -5.83 -13.86 -28.74
C ALA A 41 -5.80 -14.80 -27.52
N GLU A 42 -4.75 -15.62 -27.37
CA GLU A 42 -4.57 -16.56 -26.27
C GLU A 42 -4.10 -15.91 -24.97
N ARG A 43 -3.63 -14.64 -25.04
CA ARG A 43 -3.06 -13.88 -23.91
C ARG A 43 -3.96 -13.91 -22.68
N GLU A 44 -5.27 -13.68 -22.87
CA GLU A 44 -6.20 -13.63 -21.75
C GLU A 44 -6.33 -14.99 -21.07
N VAL A 45 -6.54 -16.06 -21.84
CA VAL A 45 -6.69 -17.43 -21.32
C VAL A 45 -5.43 -17.87 -20.57
N ILE A 46 -4.27 -17.64 -21.17
CA ILE A 46 -2.97 -17.95 -20.56
C ILE A 46 -2.75 -17.14 -19.29
N GLY A 47 -3.02 -15.84 -19.33
CA GLY A 47 -2.85 -14.97 -18.16
C GLY A 47 -3.75 -15.37 -17.00
N GLN A 48 -5.00 -15.75 -17.26
CA GLN A 48 -5.91 -16.24 -16.23
C GLN A 48 -5.46 -17.59 -15.65
N LYS A 49 -4.93 -18.50 -16.49
CA LYS A 49 -4.34 -19.75 -16.02
C LYS A 49 -3.14 -19.49 -15.10
N LEU A 50 -2.23 -18.59 -15.49
CA LEU A 50 -1.08 -18.21 -14.68
C LEU A 50 -1.49 -17.60 -13.33
N LYS A 51 -2.57 -16.80 -13.29
CA LYS A 51 -3.13 -16.27 -12.03
C LYS A 51 -3.58 -17.37 -11.06
N GLN A 52 -4.09 -18.47 -11.59
CA GLN A 52 -4.56 -19.60 -10.78
C GLN A 52 -3.41 -20.49 -10.30
N GLU A 53 -2.33 -20.60 -11.08
CA GLU A 53 -1.24 -21.56 -10.84
C GLU A 53 -0.01 -20.96 -10.12
N LEU A 54 0.12 -19.62 -10.12
CA LEU A 54 1.28 -18.91 -9.57
C LEU A 54 0.94 -18.13 -8.30
N ASP A 55 0.70 -18.85 -7.21
CA ASP A 55 0.59 -18.26 -5.87
C ASP A 55 1.85 -17.48 -5.50
N GLY A 56 1.67 -16.27 -4.97
CA GLY A 56 2.79 -15.39 -4.62
C GLY A 56 3.35 -14.59 -5.79
N PHE A 57 2.68 -14.60 -6.94
CA PHE A 57 3.00 -13.74 -8.08
C PHE A 57 1.87 -12.74 -8.34
N GLN A 58 2.23 -11.58 -8.91
CA GLN A 58 1.27 -10.70 -9.56
C GLN A 58 1.38 -10.91 -11.07
N ILE A 59 0.22 -11.19 -11.68
CA ILE A 59 0.09 -11.42 -13.12
C ILE A 59 -0.74 -10.27 -13.72
N GLY A 60 -0.05 -9.32 -14.35
CA GLY A 60 -0.65 -8.19 -15.04
C GLY A 60 -0.90 -8.52 -16.50
N ILE A 61 -2.16 -8.80 -16.86
CA ILE A 61 -2.59 -8.97 -18.24
C ILE A 61 -2.91 -7.59 -18.79
N HIS A 62 -2.16 -7.13 -19.80
CA HIS A 62 -2.38 -5.81 -20.36
C HIS A 62 -3.65 -5.81 -21.23
N THR A 63 -4.48 -4.77 -21.13
CA THR A 63 -5.78 -4.73 -21.83
C THR A 63 -5.64 -4.41 -23.32
N ILE A 64 -4.67 -3.56 -23.67
CA ILE A 64 -4.42 -3.08 -25.03
C ILE A 64 -3.26 -3.88 -25.66
N GLU A 65 -2.02 -3.60 -25.23
CA GLU A 65 -0.82 -4.30 -25.68
C GLU A 65 -0.90 -5.82 -25.48
N PRO A 66 -0.38 -6.63 -26.42
CA PRO A 66 -0.43 -8.08 -26.36
C PRO A 66 0.63 -8.63 -25.38
N GLU A 67 0.63 -8.17 -24.12
CA GLU A 67 1.63 -8.54 -23.12
C GLU A 67 1.05 -9.01 -21.78
N ILE A 68 1.82 -9.87 -21.10
CA ILE A 68 1.60 -10.27 -19.71
C ILE A 68 2.88 -9.94 -18.93
N ASN A 69 2.72 -9.22 -17.81
CA ASN A 69 3.78 -8.95 -16.86
C ASN A 69 3.65 -9.90 -15.66
N ILE A 70 4.71 -10.60 -15.32
CA ILE A 70 4.77 -11.58 -14.24
C ILE A 70 5.86 -11.15 -13.27
N VAL A 71 5.47 -10.94 -12.02
CA VAL A 71 6.40 -10.52 -10.98
C VAL A 71 6.22 -11.34 -9.71
N LYS A 72 7.35 -11.74 -9.11
CA LYS A 72 7.35 -12.43 -7.82
C LYS A 72 7.18 -11.42 -6.69
N LEU A 73 6.21 -11.68 -5.81
CA LEU A 73 5.92 -10.84 -4.65
C LEU A 73 6.76 -11.26 -3.44
N ILE A 74 6.76 -10.42 -2.41
CA ILE A 74 7.37 -10.73 -1.12
C ILE A 74 6.79 -12.00 -0.50
N THR A 75 7.66 -12.90 -0.06
CA THR A 75 7.29 -14.19 0.52
C THR A 75 6.96 -14.08 1.99
N ASP A 76 6.20 -15.05 2.50
CA ASP A 76 5.88 -15.16 3.92
C ASP A 76 7.13 -15.26 4.79
N ASN A 77 8.13 -16.04 4.36
CA ASN A 77 9.38 -16.19 5.09
C ASN A 77 10.16 -14.87 5.15
N GLU A 78 10.23 -14.12 4.05
CA GLU A 78 10.85 -12.79 4.07
C GLU A 78 10.10 -11.83 5.01
N ILE A 79 8.77 -11.90 5.09
CA ILE A 79 7.99 -11.09 6.02
C ILE A 79 8.26 -11.51 7.47
N GLU A 80 8.26 -12.81 7.77
CA GLU A 80 8.51 -13.34 9.12
C GLU A 80 9.91 -12.98 9.63
N GLN A 81 10.93 -13.11 8.77
CA GLN A 81 12.31 -12.73 9.08
C GLN A 81 12.46 -11.22 9.34
N ASN A 82 11.59 -10.39 8.76
CA ASN A 82 11.59 -8.94 8.88
C ASN A 82 10.40 -8.39 9.69
N GLN A 83 9.70 -9.22 10.46
CA GLN A 83 8.45 -8.83 11.11
C GLN A 83 8.61 -7.67 12.10
N ASN A 84 9.74 -7.63 12.82
CA ASN A 84 10.04 -6.56 13.77
C ASN A 84 10.26 -5.22 13.06
N PHE A 85 10.83 -5.24 11.87
CA PHE A 85 10.99 -4.05 11.04
C PHE A 85 9.61 -3.53 10.60
N PHE A 86 8.75 -4.38 10.05
CA PHE A 86 7.40 -3.96 9.64
C PHE A 86 6.53 -3.50 10.82
N GLU A 87 6.67 -4.13 11.99
CA GLU A 87 6.00 -3.69 13.21
C GLU A 87 6.47 -2.29 13.64
N GLN A 88 7.78 -2.03 13.58
CA GLN A 88 8.32 -0.70 13.90
C GLN A 88 7.85 0.35 12.89
N CYS A 89 7.87 0.04 11.59
CA CYS A 89 7.35 0.95 10.57
C CYS A 89 5.88 1.32 10.81
N ALA A 90 5.05 0.37 11.24
CA ALA A 90 3.64 0.65 11.56
C ALA A 90 3.49 1.54 12.81
N LYS A 91 4.34 1.38 13.82
CA LYS A 91 4.38 2.26 15.01
C LYS A 91 4.78 3.69 14.61
N ASP A 92 5.83 3.82 13.81
CA ASP A 92 6.32 5.10 13.32
C ASP A 92 5.29 5.79 12.42
N TYR A 93 4.62 5.04 11.53
CA TYR A 93 3.54 5.54 10.68
C TYR A 93 2.42 6.15 11.53
N ARG A 94 1.93 5.39 12.53
CA ARG A 94 0.88 5.85 13.44
C ARG A 94 1.31 7.12 14.19
N GLN A 95 2.51 7.12 14.75
CA GLN A 95 3.02 8.26 15.52
C GLN A 95 3.13 9.52 14.65
N LEU A 96 3.72 9.39 13.46
CA LEU A 96 3.87 10.53 12.55
C LEU A 96 2.50 11.03 12.05
N GLY A 97 1.58 10.12 11.70
CA GLY A 97 0.24 10.48 11.26
C GLY A 97 -0.52 11.27 12.33
N GLU A 98 -0.46 10.80 13.58
CA GLU A 98 -1.03 11.49 14.74
C GLU A 98 -0.43 12.89 14.94
N GLU A 99 0.91 12.98 14.94
CA GLU A 99 1.63 14.25 15.08
C GLU A 99 1.25 15.27 13.99
N LEU A 100 1.21 14.84 12.72
CA LEU A 100 0.94 15.74 11.59
C LEU A 100 -0.51 16.22 11.59
N ILE A 101 -1.48 15.37 11.94
CA ILE A 101 -2.89 15.75 12.02
C ILE A 101 -3.12 16.77 13.13
N PHE A 102 -2.56 16.56 14.33
CA PHE A 102 -2.71 17.52 15.42
C PHE A 102 -2.00 18.84 15.11
N LYS A 103 -0.76 18.80 14.57
CA LYS A 103 -0.07 20.01 14.11
C LYS A 103 -0.85 20.77 13.04
N LEU A 104 -1.51 20.05 12.13
CA LEU A 104 -2.37 20.66 11.12
C LEU A 104 -3.57 21.34 11.76
N ALA A 105 -4.24 20.68 12.71
CA ALA A 105 -5.38 21.25 13.41
C ALA A 105 -5.01 22.53 14.18
N ASP A 106 -3.90 22.51 14.91
CA ASP A 106 -3.37 23.67 15.62
C ASP A 106 -3.07 24.83 14.67
N LYS A 107 -2.39 24.54 13.55
CA LYS A 107 -2.08 25.53 12.52
C LYS A 107 -3.34 26.19 11.93
N LEU A 108 -4.41 25.41 11.77
CA LEU A 108 -5.65 25.89 11.19
C LEU A 108 -6.60 26.51 12.23
N GLY A 109 -6.29 26.39 13.53
CA GLY A 109 -7.14 26.85 14.62
C GLY A 109 -8.46 26.10 14.70
N ILE A 110 -8.46 24.80 14.40
CA ILE A 110 -9.66 23.95 14.40
C ILE A 110 -9.59 22.91 15.51
N THR A 111 -10.75 22.60 16.09
CA THR A 111 -10.89 21.49 17.05
C THR A 111 -11.34 20.23 16.30
N ILE A 112 -10.57 19.16 16.40
CA ILE A 112 -10.90 17.88 15.78
C ILE A 112 -12.11 17.26 16.49
N ASN A 113 -13.13 16.88 15.72
CA ASN A 113 -14.18 16.00 16.20
C ASN A 113 -13.55 14.62 16.48
N THR A 114 -13.35 14.31 17.76
CA THR A 114 -12.66 13.09 18.19
C THR A 114 -13.40 11.80 17.83
N ASP A 115 -14.72 11.87 17.69
CA ASP A 115 -15.53 10.73 17.29
C ASP A 115 -15.46 10.49 15.79
N TYR A 116 -15.35 11.54 14.98
CA TYR A 116 -15.30 11.45 13.52
C TYR A 116 -14.45 12.57 12.89
N PRO A 117 -13.11 12.48 12.89
CA PRO A 117 -12.24 13.55 12.42
C PRO A 117 -12.52 14.00 10.99
N LEU A 118 -12.90 13.07 10.11
CA LEU A 118 -13.27 13.38 8.73
C LEU A 118 -14.34 14.48 8.64
N SER A 119 -15.28 14.58 9.59
CA SER A 119 -16.29 15.65 9.56
C SER A 119 -15.66 17.03 9.68
N THR A 120 -14.72 17.20 10.60
CA THR A 120 -13.98 18.46 10.79
C THR A 120 -13.19 18.83 9.53
N PHE A 121 -12.46 17.87 8.96
CA PHE A 121 -11.62 18.14 7.80
C PHE A 121 -12.41 18.29 6.49
N ASN A 122 -13.61 17.71 6.37
CA ASN A 122 -14.47 17.88 5.21
C ASN A 122 -14.94 19.32 5.02
N GLU A 123 -15.12 20.09 6.10
CA GLU A 123 -15.44 21.52 6.01
C GLU A 123 -14.36 22.30 5.27
N LEU A 124 -13.09 21.89 5.43
CA LEU A 124 -11.95 22.51 4.76
C LEU A 124 -11.86 22.18 3.28
N LYS A 125 -12.37 21.00 2.85
CA LYS A 125 -12.42 20.59 1.44
C LYS A 125 -13.35 21.46 0.61
N ARG A 126 -14.38 22.05 1.24
CA ARG A 126 -15.31 22.97 0.58
C ARG A 126 -14.73 24.38 0.41
N GLY A 127 -13.58 24.67 1.03
CA GLY A 127 -12.91 25.96 0.96
C GLY A 127 -11.53 25.91 0.28
N LYS A 128 -10.84 27.05 0.20
CA LYS A 128 -9.47 27.16 -0.34
C LYS A 128 -8.38 26.57 0.58
N LYS A 129 -8.75 25.84 1.64
CA LYS A 129 -7.85 25.28 2.68
C LYS A 129 -7.65 23.76 2.56
N GLN A 130 -8.11 23.16 1.46
CA GLN A 130 -7.93 21.73 1.19
C GLN A 130 -6.45 21.31 1.07
N ALA A 131 -5.58 22.24 0.64
CA ALA A 131 -4.14 22.00 0.47
C ALA A 131 -3.33 23.15 1.05
N GLY A 132 -2.11 22.87 1.51
CA GLY A 132 -1.21 23.92 1.97
C GLY A 132 0.12 23.39 2.49
N LYS A 133 0.85 24.25 3.21
CA LYS A 133 2.10 23.88 3.89
C LYS A 133 1.90 23.78 5.39
N LEU A 134 2.67 22.94 6.07
CA LEU A 134 2.78 22.77 7.51
C LEU A 134 4.27 22.59 7.85
N GLY A 135 4.97 23.71 8.07
CA GLY A 135 6.44 23.70 8.14
C GLY A 135 7.04 23.19 6.83
N ASP A 136 7.88 22.17 6.93
CA ASP A 136 8.50 21.48 5.78
C ASP A 136 7.56 20.50 5.07
N TRP A 137 6.36 20.28 5.58
CA TRP A 137 5.37 19.38 4.97
C TRP A 137 4.43 20.14 4.05
N ARG A 138 4.09 19.56 2.92
CA ARG A 138 2.87 19.88 2.17
C ARG A 138 1.76 18.94 2.65
N TYR A 139 0.54 19.45 2.79
CA TYR A 139 -0.64 18.62 3.08
C TYR A 139 -1.69 18.76 1.97
N TYR A 140 -2.48 17.71 1.79
CA TYR A 140 -3.64 17.71 0.90
C TYR A 140 -4.75 16.80 1.43
N LEU A 141 -5.94 17.38 1.64
CA LEU A 141 -7.13 16.66 2.09
C LEU A 141 -7.91 16.10 0.90
N HIS A 142 -8.12 14.79 0.83
CA HIS A 142 -8.91 14.17 -0.25
C HIS A 142 -9.57 12.87 0.21
N GLY A 143 -10.70 12.50 -0.40
CA GLY A 143 -11.41 11.25 -0.05
C GLY A 143 -11.60 11.10 1.47
N PHE A 144 -11.05 10.04 2.04
CA PHE A 144 -11.04 9.75 3.48
C PHE A 144 -9.71 10.05 4.19
N HIS A 145 -8.79 10.72 3.51
CA HIS A 145 -7.41 10.86 3.95
C HIS A 145 -6.91 12.30 3.96
N CYS A 146 -5.76 12.48 4.59
CA CYS A 146 -4.91 13.65 4.50
C CYS A 146 -3.50 13.20 4.13
N GLY A 147 -3.11 13.45 2.89
CA GLY A 147 -1.76 13.18 2.41
C GLY A 147 -0.78 14.24 2.89
N PHE A 148 0.41 13.82 3.30
CA PHE A 148 1.52 14.69 3.64
C PHE A 148 2.78 14.29 2.88
N GLU A 149 3.52 15.29 2.43
CA GLU A 149 4.82 15.10 1.78
C GLU A 149 5.83 16.10 2.37
N ASN A 150 6.94 15.58 2.87
CA ASN A 150 8.04 16.39 3.35
C ASN A 150 8.83 16.94 2.17
N LEU A 151 8.81 18.25 1.98
CA LEU A 151 9.43 18.93 0.84
C LEU A 151 10.97 18.89 0.86
N LYS A 152 11.59 18.54 2.00
CA LYS A 152 13.04 18.39 2.12
C LYS A 152 13.52 16.96 1.90
N THR A 153 12.80 15.98 2.44
CA THR A 153 13.23 14.57 2.43
C THR A 153 12.54 13.73 1.37
N GLY A 154 11.42 14.20 0.82
CA GLY A 154 10.56 13.41 -0.07
C GLY A 154 9.75 12.32 0.65
N GLN A 155 9.82 12.24 1.97
CA GLN A 155 9.01 11.31 2.76
C GLN A 155 7.53 11.62 2.59
N ASN A 156 6.72 10.61 2.36
CA ASN A 156 5.27 10.74 2.23
C ASN A 156 4.52 9.84 3.20
N ILE A 157 3.33 10.28 3.62
CA ILE A 157 2.41 9.52 4.48
C ILE A 157 0.96 9.92 4.13
N GLU A 158 0.04 8.97 4.17
CA GLU A 158 -1.37 9.18 3.82
C GLU A 158 -2.27 8.86 5.02
N VAL A 159 -2.67 9.87 5.78
CA VAL A 159 -3.30 9.62 7.08
C VAL A 159 -4.81 9.42 6.92
N PRO A 160 -5.40 8.29 7.33
CA PRO A 160 -6.85 8.08 7.31
C PRO A 160 -7.57 8.96 8.34
N LEU A 161 -8.78 9.40 8.04
CA LEU A 161 -9.59 10.26 8.93
C LEU A 161 -10.90 9.60 9.39
N VAL A 162 -11.07 8.31 9.06
CA VAL A 162 -12.30 7.55 9.27
C VAL A 162 -12.19 6.47 10.35
N PHE A 163 -11.17 6.52 11.22
CA PHE A 163 -11.00 5.54 12.31
C PHE A 163 -10.95 6.23 13.69
N GLY A 164 -11.78 7.26 13.90
CA GLY A 164 -11.68 8.13 15.06
C GLY A 164 -10.29 8.76 15.11
N LEU A 165 -9.70 8.84 16.31
CA LEU A 165 -8.30 9.29 16.49
C LEU A 165 -7.26 8.19 16.20
N GLU A 166 -7.63 7.10 15.51
CA GLU A 166 -6.66 6.12 15.01
C GLU A 166 -6.13 6.57 13.65
N PHE A 167 -4.95 7.17 13.66
CA PHE A 167 -4.29 7.66 12.45
C PHE A 167 -3.29 6.66 11.86
N GLY A 168 -3.31 5.41 12.35
CA GLY A 168 -2.36 4.36 12.00
C GLY A 168 -2.89 3.27 11.08
N ASP A 169 -3.97 3.51 10.31
CA ASP A 169 -4.43 2.53 9.31
C ASP A 169 -3.34 2.29 8.27
N LEU A 170 -3.05 1.03 8.03
CA LEU A 170 -1.98 0.56 7.16
C LEU A 170 -2.60 0.16 5.82
N ASP A 171 -3.10 1.11 5.03
CA ASP A 171 -3.47 0.81 3.65
C ASP A 171 -2.25 0.22 2.91
N PRO A 172 -2.39 -0.91 2.19
CA PRO A 172 -1.27 -1.58 1.54
C PRO A 172 -0.38 -0.67 0.69
N TYR A 173 -0.97 0.20 -0.13
CA TYR A 173 -0.22 1.05 -1.04
C TYR A 173 0.47 2.18 -0.27
N PHE A 174 -0.28 2.88 0.58
CA PHE A 174 0.26 4.02 1.31
C PHE A 174 1.30 3.62 2.37
N PHE A 175 1.12 2.47 3.03
CA PHE A 175 2.09 1.96 3.98
C PHE A 175 3.42 1.58 3.30
N SER A 176 3.36 0.87 2.17
CA SER A 176 4.55 0.59 1.35
C SER A 176 5.25 1.87 0.89
N SER A 177 4.48 2.86 0.42
CA SER A 177 5.00 4.16 0.00
C SER A 177 5.71 4.90 1.14
N PHE A 178 5.14 4.89 2.36
CA PHE A 178 5.77 5.44 3.55
C PHE A 178 7.09 4.75 3.88
N ILE A 179 7.13 3.41 3.92
CA ILE A 179 8.35 2.65 4.20
C ILE A 179 9.44 3.01 3.19
N LYS A 180 9.08 3.03 1.89
CA LYS A 180 10.04 3.32 0.82
C LYS A 180 10.54 4.77 0.82
N SER A 181 9.70 5.73 1.23
CA SER A 181 10.04 7.15 1.21
C SER A 181 10.69 7.65 2.50
N THR A 182 10.69 6.86 3.57
CA THR A 182 11.30 7.22 4.85
C THR A 182 12.83 7.06 4.82
N PRO A 183 13.62 8.14 4.93
CA PRO A 183 15.07 8.08 4.73
C PRO A 183 15.81 7.22 5.77
N SER A 184 15.35 7.21 7.03
CA SER A 184 16.01 6.49 8.13
C SER A 184 15.93 4.97 8.00
N TYR A 185 15.09 4.44 7.12
CA TYR A 185 14.99 3.00 6.87
C TYR A 185 15.95 2.52 5.78
N ARG A 186 16.76 3.40 5.17
CA ARG A 186 17.66 3.03 4.07
C ARG A 186 19.04 2.60 4.60
N PRO A 187 19.62 1.50 4.06
CA PRO A 187 19.01 0.56 3.11
C PRO A 187 17.90 -0.28 3.76
N LEU A 188 16.87 -0.63 2.99
CA LEU A 188 15.80 -1.49 3.50
C LEU A 188 16.36 -2.90 3.75
N PRO A 189 15.96 -3.59 4.83
CA PRO A 189 16.40 -4.96 5.07
C PRO A 189 15.77 -5.97 4.10
N ILE A 190 14.65 -5.58 3.47
CA ILE A 190 13.99 -6.29 2.39
C ILE A 190 13.34 -5.28 1.45
N ASP A 191 13.46 -5.50 0.14
CA ASP A 191 12.85 -4.62 -0.85
C ASP A 191 11.32 -4.76 -0.88
N ILE A 192 10.64 -3.70 -1.31
CA ILE A 192 9.21 -3.67 -1.63
C ILE A 192 9.11 -3.13 -3.06
N TYR A 193 8.67 -3.98 -3.99
CA TYR A 193 8.65 -3.66 -5.41
C TYR A 193 7.24 -3.27 -5.86
N GLU A 194 6.22 -4.03 -5.46
CA GLU A 194 4.81 -3.76 -5.80
C GLU A 194 4.09 -3.13 -4.61
N ASP A 195 3.93 -1.80 -4.61
CA ASP A 195 3.44 -1.05 -3.44
C ASP A 195 2.16 -1.64 -2.85
N TYR A 196 1.16 -1.91 -3.68
CA TYR A 196 -0.09 -2.51 -3.21
C TYR A 196 0.04 -4.01 -2.92
N ALA A 197 0.58 -4.80 -3.85
CA ALA A 197 0.54 -6.26 -3.73
C ALA A 197 1.50 -6.79 -2.67
N ASP A 198 2.72 -6.25 -2.58
CA ASP A 198 3.64 -6.58 -1.49
C ASP A 198 3.10 -6.05 -0.15
N GLY A 199 2.59 -4.81 -0.11
CA GLY A 199 1.96 -4.24 1.07
C GLY A 199 0.79 -5.09 1.60
N LYS A 200 -0.03 -5.64 0.69
CA LYS A 200 -1.16 -6.50 1.05
C LYS A 200 -0.68 -7.82 1.64
N ARG A 201 0.39 -8.41 1.09
CA ARG A 201 1.01 -9.61 1.64
C ARG A 201 1.61 -9.34 3.03
N ILE A 202 2.34 -8.23 3.20
CA ILE A 202 2.87 -7.78 4.50
C ILE A 202 1.73 -7.69 5.52
N ASN A 203 0.67 -6.95 5.21
CA ASN A 203 -0.46 -6.79 6.11
C ASN A 203 -1.13 -8.10 6.48
N ASN A 204 -1.44 -8.94 5.49
CA ASN A 204 -2.09 -10.24 5.73
C ASN A 204 -1.22 -11.16 6.59
N LYS A 205 0.09 -11.18 6.32
CA LYS A 205 1.00 -12.02 7.09
C LYS A 205 1.16 -11.50 8.52
N MET A 206 1.35 -10.21 8.70
CA MET A 206 1.45 -9.58 10.02
C MET A 206 0.16 -9.70 10.84
N LEU A 207 -1.01 -9.71 10.18
CA LEU A 207 -2.29 -10.07 10.80
C LEU A 207 -2.29 -11.52 11.31
N SER A 208 -1.84 -12.48 10.49
CA SER A 208 -1.77 -13.89 10.88
C SER A 208 -0.79 -14.16 12.02
N LEU A 209 0.28 -13.36 12.12
CA LEU A 209 1.24 -13.40 13.22
C LEU A 209 0.72 -12.70 14.49
N GLY A 210 -0.47 -12.09 14.45
CA GLY A 210 -1.04 -11.31 15.56
C GLY A 210 -0.32 -9.98 15.84
N LYS A 211 0.62 -9.59 14.98
CA LYS A 211 1.38 -8.34 15.06
C LYS A 211 0.56 -7.14 14.60
N PHE A 212 -0.34 -7.35 13.64
CA PHE A 212 -1.36 -6.38 13.25
C PHE A 212 -2.76 -6.86 13.65
N LYS A 213 -3.73 -5.95 13.67
CA LYS A 213 -5.14 -6.22 13.98
C LYS A 213 -6.06 -5.45 13.04
N ARG A 214 -7.24 -6.02 12.77
CA ARG A 214 -8.31 -5.31 12.06
C ARG A 214 -9.07 -4.39 13.00
N ILE A 215 -9.53 -3.27 12.47
CA ILE A 215 -10.42 -2.32 13.16
C ILE A 215 -11.58 -1.93 12.25
N HIS A 216 -12.71 -1.57 12.86
CA HIS A 216 -13.84 -0.97 12.15
C HIS A 216 -13.60 0.52 11.98
N SER A 217 -14.02 1.06 10.85
CA SER A 217 -14.05 2.50 10.62
C SER A 217 -15.32 3.15 11.19
N ASN A 218 -15.35 4.47 11.26
CA ASN A 218 -16.54 5.26 11.53
C ASN A 218 -17.63 5.06 10.47
N VAL A 219 -17.25 4.70 9.24
CA VAL A 219 -18.14 4.43 8.11
C VAL A 219 -18.47 2.94 8.06
N GLY A 220 -19.76 2.59 7.93
CA GLY A 220 -20.23 1.21 7.85
C GLY A 220 -19.53 0.39 6.76
N ASN A 221 -19.31 -0.90 7.03
CA ASN A 221 -18.69 -1.87 6.12
C ASN A 221 -17.26 -1.56 5.65
N HIS A 222 -16.57 -0.59 6.27
CA HIS A 222 -15.17 -0.29 6.02
C HIS A 222 -14.28 -0.68 7.20
N PHE A 223 -13.12 -1.28 6.89
CA PHE A 223 -12.19 -1.86 7.85
C PHE A 223 -10.76 -1.42 7.55
N GLY A 224 -9.99 -1.24 8.61
CA GLY A 224 -8.57 -0.92 8.56
C GLY A 224 -7.69 -2.00 9.19
N VAL A 225 -6.39 -1.89 9.01
CA VAL A 225 -5.34 -2.71 9.61
C VAL A 225 -4.40 -1.80 10.39
N VAL A 226 -4.07 -2.18 11.63
CA VAL A 226 -3.27 -1.37 12.55
C VAL A 226 -2.30 -2.24 13.32
N VAL A 227 -1.21 -1.66 13.83
CA VAL A 227 -0.32 -2.39 14.73
C VAL A 227 -1.05 -2.86 16.00
N ALA A 228 -0.81 -4.10 16.44
CA ALA A 228 -1.53 -4.71 17.54
C ALA A 228 -1.09 -4.16 18.90
N ASP A 229 0.21 -3.96 19.06
CA ASP A 229 0.85 -3.37 20.23
C ASP A 229 0.82 -1.84 20.13
N ARG A 230 -0.28 -1.25 20.61
CA ARG A 230 -0.49 0.20 20.68
C ARG A 230 -1.51 0.56 21.74
N GLN A 231 -1.53 1.84 22.12
CA GLN A 231 -2.65 2.40 22.86
C GLN A 231 -3.90 2.39 21.97
N LYS A 232 -4.92 1.65 22.41
CA LYS A 232 -6.18 1.55 21.69
C LYS A 232 -7.00 2.82 21.86
N VAL A 233 -7.56 3.31 20.76
CA VAL A 233 -8.58 4.35 20.77
C VAL A 233 -9.96 3.74 20.55
N LYS A 234 -10.99 4.36 21.14
CA LYS A 234 -12.37 3.95 20.90
C LYS A 234 -12.83 4.54 19.57
N ILE A 235 -13.35 3.69 18.68
CA ILE A 235 -13.91 4.10 17.40
C ILE A 235 -15.43 3.95 17.47
N LYS A 236 -16.17 5.02 17.17
CA LYS A 236 -17.64 4.97 17.06
C LYS A 236 -18.01 4.64 15.63
N THR A 237 -18.69 3.53 15.42
CA THR A 237 -19.30 3.18 14.14
C THR A 237 -20.61 3.93 13.99
N TYR A 238 -20.78 4.63 12.88
CA TYR A 238 -22.07 5.20 12.51
C TYR A 238 -22.70 4.27 11.48
N ASP A 239 -23.79 3.60 11.86
CA ASP A 239 -24.61 2.85 10.92
C ASP A 239 -25.23 3.87 9.96
N GLU A 240 -24.87 3.77 8.67
CA GLU A 240 -25.44 4.49 7.51
C GLU A 240 -25.76 5.99 7.70
N LEU A 241 -24.88 6.87 7.22
CA LEU A 241 -25.24 8.25 6.86
C LEU A 241 -26.01 8.28 5.53
#